data_AF-A0A6M4A7H6-F1
#
_entry.id   AF-A0A6M4A7H6-F1
#
_cell.length_a   1.000
_cell.length_b   1.000
_cell.length_c   1.000
_cell.angle_alpha   90.00
_cell.angle_beta   90.00
_cell.angle_gamma   90.00
#
_symmetry.space_group_name_H-M   'P 1'
#
loop_
_entity.id
_entity.type
_entity.pdbx_description
1 polymer ?
#
loop_
_entity_poly.entity_id
_entity_poly.type
_entity_poly.pdbx_seq_one_letter_code
_entity_poly.pdbx_strand_id
1 'polypeptide(L)'
;MNTSIPTPASPIQTPRALLKDFQEKFVAFREYMPLTIGIDKQLIALYPEISLKLLRASLGIHTSSLRYLKTMEKATCRFDLEGNAAEEVTELHRTHATTILRERAKKMAEQRKAERAAEDAVRAAKAAEAAAQQHTEKLNQLASKFSRNS
;
A
#
# COMPACT_ATOMS: atom_id res chain seq x y z
N MET A 1 28.31 -17.55 3.97
CA MET A 1 27.11 -17.34 3.13
C MET A 1 25.90 -17.51 4.03
N ASN A 2 25.19 -16.44 4.38
CA ASN A 2 24.02 -16.51 5.26
C ASN A 2 22.77 -16.77 4.43
N THR A 3 22.28 -17.99 4.43
CA THR A 3 20.98 -18.37 3.88
C THR A 3 19.95 -18.37 5.01
N SER A 4 19.15 -17.30 5.09
CA SER A 4 17.94 -17.27 5.92
C SER A 4 16.85 -18.12 5.24
N ILE A 5 16.55 -19.27 5.83
CA ILE A 5 15.42 -20.12 5.42
C ILE A 5 14.12 -19.39 5.85
N PRO A 6 13.15 -19.17 4.96
CA PRO A 6 11.83 -18.71 5.36
C PRO A 6 11.06 -19.89 5.99
N THR A 7 10.91 -19.86 7.31
CA THR A 7 10.07 -20.79 8.07
C THR A 7 8.62 -20.74 7.57
N PRO A 8 7.96 -21.89 7.30
CA PRO A 8 6.57 -21.92 6.83
C PRO A 8 5.64 -21.57 7.99
N ALA A 9 5.03 -20.39 7.92
CA ALA A 9 4.15 -19.85 8.95
C ALA A 9 2.75 -20.47 8.87
N SER A 10 2.26 -20.97 10.01
CA SER A 10 0.88 -21.41 10.24
C SER A 10 -0.13 -20.31 9.84
N PRO A 11 -1.33 -20.65 9.34
CA PRO A 11 -2.20 -19.73 8.60
C PRO A 11 -2.65 -18.46 9.36
N ILE A 12 -2.60 -18.44 10.71
CA ILE A 12 -3.04 -17.32 11.56
C ILE A 12 -1.87 -16.43 12.02
N GLN A 13 -0.62 -16.75 11.69
CA GLN A 13 0.54 -16.09 12.30
C GLN A 13 0.90 -14.73 11.68
N THR A 14 0.25 -14.28 10.60
CA THR A 14 0.57 -12.98 10.00
C THR A 14 -0.38 -11.88 10.48
N PRO A 15 0.11 -10.66 10.75
CA PRO A 15 -0.75 -9.53 11.14
C PRO A 15 -1.87 -9.26 10.13
N ARG A 16 -1.62 -9.52 8.84
CA ARG A 16 -2.58 -9.32 7.76
C ARG A 16 -3.66 -10.40 7.70
N ALA A 17 -3.31 -11.67 7.93
CA ALA A 17 -4.30 -12.74 8.02
C ALA A 17 -5.23 -12.49 9.20
N LEU A 18 -4.66 -12.13 10.36
CA LEU A 18 -5.45 -11.79 11.54
C LEU A 18 -6.39 -10.59 11.30
N LEU A 19 -5.90 -9.56 10.60
CA LEU A 19 -6.75 -8.42 10.23
C LEU A 19 -7.94 -8.86 9.36
N LYS A 20 -7.70 -9.75 8.40
CA LYS A 20 -8.75 -10.26 7.51
C LYS A 20 -9.82 -11.03 8.30
N ASP A 21 -9.40 -11.88 9.23
CA ASP A 21 -10.33 -12.63 10.09
C ASP A 21 -11.20 -11.67 10.92
N PHE A 22 -10.63 -10.59 11.45
CA PHE A 22 -11.39 -9.56 12.16
C PHE A 22 -12.35 -8.78 11.25
N GLN A 23 -11.99 -8.54 9.99
CA GLN A 23 -12.89 -7.91 9.02
C GLN A 23 -14.09 -8.79 8.66
N GLU A 24 -13.93 -10.11 8.68
CA GLU A 24 -15.02 -11.04 8.44
C GLU A 24 -15.98 -11.09 9.65
N LYS A 25 -15.42 -11.07 10.87
CA LYS A 25 -16.19 -11.19 12.12
C LYS A 25 -16.83 -9.89 12.60
N PHE A 26 -16.19 -8.75 12.39
CA PHE A 26 -16.59 -7.47 12.98
C PHE A 26 -16.83 -6.39 11.93
N VAL A 27 -18.02 -5.78 12.00
CA VAL A 27 -18.42 -4.71 11.06
C VAL A 27 -17.53 -3.47 11.21
N ALA A 28 -17.12 -3.15 12.44
CA ALA A 28 -16.21 -2.03 12.71
C ALA A 28 -14.90 -2.12 11.92
N PHE A 29 -14.32 -3.32 11.81
CA PHE A 29 -13.10 -3.54 11.03
C PHE A 29 -13.37 -3.61 9.53
N ARG A 30 -14.52 -4.15 9.12
CA ARG A 30 -14.90 -4.25 7.70
C ARG A 30 -15.11 -2.89 7.05
N GLU A 31 -15.83 -2.02 7.73
CA GLU A 31 -16.13 -0.65 7.27
C GLU A 31 -15.05 0.36 7.65
N TYR A 32 -14.00 -0.08 8.36
CA TYR A 32 -12.93 0.79 8.87
C TYR A 32 -13.49 1.95 9.69
N MET A 33 -14.42 1.63 10.59
CA MET A 33 -15.00 2.60 11.50
C MET A 33 -13.94 3.12 12.48
N PRO A 34 -14.03 4.37 12.93
CA PRO A 34 -13.15 4.92 13.95
C PRO A 34 -13.25 4.08 15.22
N LEU A 35 -12.17 3.39 15.59
CA LEU A 35 -12.21 2.43 16.71
C LEU A 35 -12.05 3.15 18.05
N THR A 36 -12.64 2.58 19.11
CA THR A 36 -12.43 3.03 20.49
C THR A 36 -10.98 2.87 20.93
N ILE A 37 -10.56 3.74 21.84
CA ILE A 37 -9.25 3.61 22.48
C ILE A 37 -9.27 2.36 23.37
N GLY A 38 -8.27 1.50 23.25
CA GLY A 38 -8.20 0.24 24.02
C GLY A 38 -8.95 -0.94 23.39
N ILE A 39 -9.29 -0.87 22.09
CA ILE A 39 -9.88 -1.99 21.34
C ILE A 39 -9.04 -3.27 21.40
N ASP A 40 -7.72 -3.14 21.60
CA ASP A 40 -6.81 -4.27 21.79
C ASP A 40 -7.15 -5.08 23.05
N LYS A 41 -7.51 -4.40 24.15
CA LYS A 41 -7.92 -5.07 25.39
C LYS A 41 -9.22 -5.85 25.21
N GLN A 42 -10.19 -5.28 24.49
CA GLN A 42 -11.45 -5.96 24.19
C GLN A 42 -11.23 -7.21 23.34
N LEU A 43 -10.36 -7.11 22.33
CA LEU A 43 -10.03 -8.25 21.47
C LEU A 43 -9.27 -9.35 22.22
N ILE A 44 -8.37 -9.03 23.13
CA ILE A 44 -7.65 -10.03 23.95
C ILE A 44 -8.59 -10.71 24.94
N ALA A 45 -9.56 -9.97 25.49
CA ALA A 45 -10.55 -10.56 26.38
C ALA A 45 -11.43 -11.60 25.67
N LEU A 46 -11.74 -11.37 24.38
CA LEU A 46 -12.50 -12.30 23.54
C LEU A 46 -11.64 -13.45 22.99
N TYR A 47 -10.38 -13.15 22.65
CA TYR A 47 -9.44 -14.07 22.00
C TYR A 47 -8.10 -14.10 22.74
N PRO A 48 -8.05 -14.71 23.94
CA PRO A 48 -6.84 -14.76 24.75
C PRO A 48 -5.71 -15.60 24.12
N GLU A 49 -6.03 -16.43 23.12
CA GLU A 49 -5.05 -17.23 22.37
C GLU A 49 -4.17 -16.39 21.44
N ILE A 50 -4.58 -15.16 21.12
CA ILE A 50 -3.86 -14.29 20.18
C ILE A 50 -2.76 -13.53 20.90
N SER A 51 -1.55 -13.57 20.34
CA SER A 51 -0.45 -12.78 20.89
C SER A 51 -0.69 -11.27 20.75
N LEU A 52 -0.52 -10.55 21.85
CA LEU A 52 -0.60 -9.09 21.94
C LEU A 52 0.22 -8.36 20.88
N LYS A 53 1.42 -8.86 20.59
CA LYS A 53 2.32 -8.30 19.59
C LYS A 53 1.74 -8.40 18.18
N LEU A 54 1.17 -9.55 17.84
CA LEU A 54 0.53 -9.78 16.54
C LEU A 54 -0.73 -8.92 16.39
N LEU A 55 -1.53 -8.82 17.45
CA LEU A 55 -2.72 -7.98 17.50
C LEU A 55 -2.37 -6.50 17.27
N ARG A 56 -1.38 -5.96 18.00
CA ARG A 56 -0.93 -4.57 17.81
C ARG A 56 -0.41 -4.31 16.40
N ALA A 57 0.33 -5.27 15.82
CA ALA A 57 0.78 -5.15 14.44
C ALA A 57 -0.41 -5.13 13.45
N SER A 58 -1.41 -5.97 13.65
CA SER A 58 -2.64 -6.02 12.85
C SER A 58 -3.42 -4.69 12.93
N LEU A 59 -3.63 -4.20 14.16
CA LEU A 59 -4.28 -2.90 14.41
C LEU A 59 -3.49 -1.73 13.82
N GLY A 60 -2.15 -1.78 13.87
CA GLY A 60 -1.28 -0.80 13.23
C GLY A 60 -1.48 -0.75 11.72
N ILE A 61 -1.62 -1.90 11.06
CA ILE A 61 -1.93 -1.97 9.62
C ILE A 61 -3.33 -1.40 9.33
N HIS A 62 -4.31 -1.73 10.17
CA HIS A 62 -5.68 -1.24 10.01
C HIS A 62 -5.77 0.29 10.12
N THR A 63 -5.25 0.84 11.22
CA THR A 63 -5.31 2.28 11.54
C THR A 63 -4.41 3.13 10.63
N SER A 64 -3.34 2.56 10.09
CA SER A 64 -2.50 3.23 9.10
C SER A 64 -3.05 3.13 7.67
N SER A 65 -4.17 2.43 7.42
CA SER A 65 -4.77 2.35 6.09
C SER A 65 -5.35 3.69 5.63
N LEU A 66 -5.27 3.98 4.32
CA LEU A 66 -5.90 5.16 3.74
C LEU A 66 -7.41 5.18 3.97
N ARG A 67 -8.06 4.02 3.97
CA ARG A 67 -9.49 3.91 4.21
C ARG A 67 -9.86 4.37 5.63
N TYR A 68 -9.10 3.91 6.62
CA TYR A 68 -9.27 4.31 8.03
C TYR A 68 -9.02 5.81 8.23
N LEU A 69 -7.95 6.36 7.65
CA LEU A 69 -7.66 7.79 7.79
C LEU A 69 -8.78 8.65 7.19
N LYS A 70 -9.41 8.20 6.09
CA LYS A 70 -10.51 8.90 5.43
C LYS A 70 -11.83 8.83 6.22
N THR A 71 -12.12 7.71 6.89
CA THR A 71 -13.28 7.61 7.79
C THR A 71 -13.05 8.44 9.04
N MET A 72 -11.83 8.41 9.59
CA MET A 72 -11.41 9.19 10.77
C MET A 72 -11.53 10.70 10.56
N GLU A 73 -11.21 11.22 9.38
CA GLU A 73 -11.34 12.65 9.05
C GLU A 73 -12.78 13.18 9.23
N LYS A 74 -13.79 12.36 8.94
CA LYS A 74 -15.22 12.74 9.01
C LYS A 74 -15.92 12.26 10.27
N ALA A 75 -15.21 11.55 11.12
CA ALA A 75 -15.78 10.89 12.28
C ALA A 75 -16.14 11.87 13.38
N THR A 76 -17.34 11.72 13.93
CA THR A 76 -17.75 12.40 15.17
C THR A 76 -17.55 11.49 16.37
N CYS A 77 -17.88 10.20 16.25
CA CYS A 77 -17.77 9.22 17.33
C CYS A 77 -16.88 8.03 16.95
N ARG A 78 -16.35 7.38 17.97
CA ARG A 78 -15.66 6.09 17.92
C ARG A 78 -16.65 4.98 18.23
N PHE A 79 -16.43 3.84 17.60
CA PHE A 79 -17.25 2.66 17.68
C PHE A 79 -16.46 1.50 18.29
N ASP A 80 -17.14 0.74 19.15
CA ASP A 80 -16.59 -0.50 19.70
C ASP A 80 -16.65 -1.66 18.67
N LEU A 81 -16.34 -2.88 19.11
CA LEU A 81 -16.39 -4.08 18.27
C LEU A 81 -17.79 -4.42 17.77
N GLU A 82 -18.82 -4.03 18.51
CA GLU A 82 -20.23 -4.33 18.26
C GLU A 82 -20.92 -3.23 17.45
N GLY A 83 -20.27 -2.07 17.29
CA GLY A 83 -20.79 -0.92 16.56
C GLY A 83 -21.53 0.09 17.43
N ASN A 84 -21.40 0.03 18.75
CA ASN A 84 -21.94 1.04 19.65
C ASN A 84 -21.02 2.25 19.70
N ALA A 85 -21.61 3.46 19.69
CA ALA A 85 -20.87 4.69 19.86
C ALA A 85 -20.37 4.79 21.31
N ALA A 86 -19.05 4.96 21.49
CA ALA A 86 -18.46 5.03 22.82
C ALA A 86 -17.86 6.41 23.13
N GLU A 87 -16.85 6.83 22.37
CA GLU A 87 -16.07 8.02 22.68
C GLU A 87 -16.08 9.01 21.52
N GLU A 88 -16.17 10.30 21.80
CA GLU A 88 -16.15 11.33 20.77
C GLU A 88 -14.74 11.53 20.18
N VAL A 89 -14.67 11.73 18.86
CA VAL A 89 -13.42 12.01 18.17
C VAL A 89 -13.11 13.51 18.27
N THR A 90 -12.11 13.84 19.09
CA THR A 90 -11.58 15.21 19.17
C THR A 90 -11.10 15.73 17.81
N GLU A 91 -11.27 17.03 17.57
CA GLU A 91 -10.82 17.70 16.35
C GLU A 91 -9.32 17.48 16.06
N LEU A 92 -8.47 17.41 17.10
CA LEU A 92 -7.05 17.09 16.98
C LEU A 92 -6.79 15.78 16.21
N HIS A 93 -7.57 14.75 16.48
CA HIS A 93 -7.40 13.46 15.80
C HIS A 93 -7.86 13.50 14.34
N ARG A 94 -8.89 14.31 14.03
CA ARG A 94 -9.37 14.54 12.67
C ARG A 94 -8.33 15.31 11.85
N THR A 95 -7.80 16.41 12.38
CA THR A 95 -6.80 17.23 11.69
C THR A 95 -5.49 16.47 11.46
N HIS A 96 -5.10 15.61 12.40
CA HIS A 96 -3.96 14.72 12.22
C HIS A 96 -4.19 13.72 11.06
N ALA A 97 -5.38 13.11 10.98
CA ALA A 97 -5.72 12.21 9.88
C ALA A 97 -5.69 12.91 8.51
N THR A 98 -6.26 14.12 8.41
CA THR A 98 -6.21 14.95 7.20
C THR A 98 -4.76 15.30 6.81
N THR A 99 -3.90 15.62 7.78
CA THR A 99 -2.49 15.93 7.53
C THR A 99 -1.76 14.72 6.93
N ILE A 100 -1.92 13.54 7.51
CA ILE A 100 -1.31 12.30 7.00
C ILE A 100 -1.81 11.99 5.59
N LEU A 101 -3.11 12.15 5.32
CA LEU A 101 -3.67 11.93 3.99
C LEU A 101 -3.04 12.86 2.95
N ARG A 102 -2.86 14.14 3.29
CA ARG A 102 -2.22 15.12 2.40
C ARG A 102 -0.76 14.78 2.13
N GLU A 103 0.02 14.43 3.15
CA GLU A 103 1.42 14.03 2.99
C GLU A 103 1.58 12.80 2.11
N ARG A 104 0.73 11.78 2.33
CA ARG A 104 0.74 10.57 1.52
C ARG A 104 0.32 10.82 0.08
N ALA A 105 -0.70 11.66 -0.14
CA ALA A 105 -1.12 12.03 -1.49
C ALA A 105 0.00 12.73 -2.27
N LYS A 106 0.71 13.67 -1.62
CA LYS A 106 1.89 14.33 -2.20
C LYS A 106 2.98 13.31 -2.56
N LYS A 107 3.34 12.43 -1.62
CA LYS A 107 4.37 11.40 -1.84
C LYS A 107 4.01 10.46 -3.00
N MET A 108 2.75 10.01 -3.07
CA MET A 108 2.27 9.14 -4.14
C MET A 108 2.28 9.85 -5.50
N ALA A 109 1.92 11.14 -5.55
CA ALA A 109 1.96 11.92 -6.78
C ALA A 109 3.39 12.06 -7.32
N GLU A 110 4.36 12.35 -6.45
CA GLU A 110 5.78 12.43 -6.82
C GLU A 110 6.33 11.07 -7.31
N GLN A 111 6.01 9.98 -6.60
CA GLN A 111 6.42 8.63 -7.01
C GLN A 111 5.85 8.25 -8.39
N ARG A 112 4.56 8.52 -8.62
CA ARG A 112 3.91 8.24 -9.91
C ARG A 112 4.47 9.10 -11.04
N LYS A 113 4.84 10.34 -10.77
CA LYS A 113 5.49 11.22 -11.75
C LYS A 113 6.88 10.70 -12.10
N ALA A 114 7.67 10.27 -11.11
CA ALA A 114 8.98 9.68 -11.31
C ALA A 114 8.92 8.37 -12.11
N GLU A 115 7.96 7.49 -11.79
CA GLU A 115 7.73 6.24 -12.50
C GLU A 115 7.38 6.48 -13.98
N ARG A 116 6.44 7.40 -14.26
CA ARG A 116 6.12 7.77 -15.66
C ARG A 116 7.31 8.35 -16.41
N ALA A 117 8.09 9.23 -15.78
CA ALA A 117 9.29 9.79 -16.40
C ALA A 117 10.33 8.70 -16.71
N ALA A 118 10.48 7.70 -15.83
CA ALA A 118 11.35 6.56 -16.06
C ALA A 118 10.84 5.67 -17.21
N GLU A 119 9.53 5.38 -17.26
CA GLU A 119 8.90 4.63 -18.35
C GLU A 119 9.05 5.34 -19.71
N ASP A 120 8.85 6.65 -19.74
CA ASP A 120 9.00 7.48 -20.94
C ASP A 120 10.47 7.53 -21.40
N ALA A 121 11.42 7.64 -20.46
CA ALA A 121 12.85 7.58 -20.77
C ALA A 121 13.26 6.22 -21.36
N VAL A 122 12.76 5.12 -20.79
CA VAL A 122 13.00 3.77 -21.33
C VAL A 122 12.39 3.61 -22.71
N ARG A 123 11.18 4.15 -22.95
CA ARG A 123 10.53 4.11 -24.27
C ARG A 123 11.30 4.93 -25.31
N ALA A 124 11.75 6.13 -24.94
CA ALA A 124 12.54 6.99 -25.81
C ALA A 124 13.89 6.34 -26.18
N ALA A 125 14.58 5.72 -25.22
CA ALA A 125 15.82 5.00 -25.47
C ALA A 125 15.63 3.84 -26.46
N LYS A 126 14.58 3.02 -26.27
CA LYS A 126 14.25 1.92 -27.20
C LYS A 126 13.92 2.43 -28.60
N ALA A 127 13.19 3.53 -28.71
CA ALA A 127 12.86 4.13 -30.00
C ALA A 127 14.10 4.66 -30.72
N ALA A 128 15.02 5.30 -29.99
CA ALA A 128 16.29 5.80 -30.54
C ALA A 128 17.18 4.65 -31.01
N GLU A 129 17.27 3.55 -30.25
CA GLU A 129 18.03 2.37 -30.63
C GLU A 129 17.47 1.72 -31.91
N ALA A 130 16.14 1.55 -32.00
CA ALA A 130 15.50 1.02 -33.19
C ALA A 130 15.72 1.93 -34.43
N ALA A 131 15.66 3.25 -34.26
CA ALA A 131 15.94 4.19 -35.33
C ALA A 131 17.42 4.14 -35.79
N ALA A 132 18.35 3.97 -34.85
CA ALA A 132 19.77 3.80 -35.16
C ALA A 132 20.00 2.52 -35.97
N GLN A 133 19.43 1.39 -35.54
CA GLN A 133 19.52 0.11 -36.26
C GLN A 133 18.99 0.22 -37.70
N GLN A 134 17.80 0.82 -37.87
CA GLN A 134 17.22 1.05 -39.20
C GLN A 134 18.10 1.95 -40.09
N HIS A 135 18.75 2.96 -39.51
CA HIS A 135 19.66 3.82 -40.23
C HIS A 135 20.91 3.06 -40.69
N THR A 136 21.53 2.27 -39.81
CA THR A 136 22.69 1.44 -40.13
C THR A 136 22.36 0.41 -41.22
N GLU A 137 21.20 -0.24 -41.15
CA GLU A 137 20.74 -1.18 -42.18
C GLU A 137 20.58 -0.50 -43.55
N LYS A 138 19.97 0.68 -43.61
CA LYS A 138 19.82 1.44 -44.86
C LYS A 138 21.18 1.82 -45.47
N LEU A 139 22.14 2.24 -44.65
CA LEU A 139 23.50 2.54 -45.11
C LEU A 139 24.19 1.31 -45.69
N ASN A 140 24.09 0.16 -45.01
CA ASN A 140 24.66 -1.11 -45.50
C ASN A 140 24.03 -1.56 -46.82
N GLN A 141 22.71 -1.38 -46.99
CA GLN A 141 22.02 -1.69 -48.24
C GLN A 141 22.51 -0.80 -49.39
N LEU A 142 22.72 0.50 -49.15
CA LEU A 142 23.25 1.43 -50.16
C LEU A 142 24.67 1.03 -50.56
N ALA A 143 25.57 0.81 -49.58
CA ALA A 143 26.94 0.38 -49.84
C ALA A 143 26.99 -0.89 -50.71
N SER A 144 26.15 -1.87 -50.39
CA SER A 144 26.05 -3.13 -51.14
C SER A 144 25.54 -2.96 -52.59
N LYS A 145 24.71 -1.95 -52.86
CA LYS A 145 24.22 -1.64 -54.21
C LYS A 145 25.31 -0.97 -55.06
N PHE A 146 26.10 -0.06 -54.47
CA PHE A 146 27.17 0.62 -55.19
C PHE A 146 28.39 -0.26 -55.46
N SER A 147 28.70 -1.24 -54.60
CA SER A 147 29.81 -2.16 -54.82
C SER A 147 29.56 -3.24 -55.88
N ARG A 148 28.32 -3.40 -56.36
CA ARG A 148 27.94 -4.39 -57.39
C ARG A 148 28.00 -3.84 -58.81
N ASN A 149 28.17 -2.53 -58.93
CA ASN A 149 28.19 -1.77 -60.17
C ASN A 149 29.60 -1.21 -60.51
N SER A 150 30.63 -1.59 -59.75
CA SER A 150 32.05 -1.39 -60.08
C SER A 150 32.72 -2.73 -60.36
#